data_AF-A0A2W0CCD7-F1
#
_entry.id   AF-A0A2W0CCD7-F1
#
_cell.length_a   1.000
_cell.length_b   1.000
_cell.length_c   1.000
_cell.angle_alpha   90.00
_cell.angle_beta   90.00
_cell.angle_gamma   90.00
#
_symmetry.space_group_name_H-M   'P 1'
#
loop_
_entity.id
_entity.type
_entity.pdbx_description
1 polymer ?
#
loop_
_entity_poly.entity_id
_entity_poly.type
_entity_poly.pdbx_seq_one_letter_code
_entity_poly.pdbx_strand_id
1 'polypeptide(L)'
;MGSHTVYLYKKEIMEQCRMLFGTLAPLQAYIYVILAHELGHAEDTELAYLSNLLDGPLSAPEQAEIRLRIEENAWRYAESLLQGMDPVFLHTIIDESLLSYRQAIEPHIA
;
A
#
# COMPACT_ATOMS: atom_id res chain seq x y z
N MET A 1 15.41 -13.51 -17.60
CA MET A 1 15.43 -13.51 -16.12
C MET A 1 15.52 -12.06 -15.68
N GLY A 2 14.39 -11.40 -15.45
CA GLY A 2 14.39 -10.09 -14.81
C GLY A 2 14.59 -10.29 -13.32
N SER A 3 15.49 -9.54 -12.68
CA SER A 3 15.55 -9.57 -11.21
C SER A 3 14.28 -8.90 -10.68
N HIS A 4 13.49 -9.61 -9.89
CA HIS A 4 12.40 -9.03 -9.12
C HIS A 4 13.02 -8.19 -8.00
N THR A 5 13.18 -6.89 -8.24
CA THR A 5 13.82 -5.95 -7.32
C THR A 5 12.77 -5.06 -6.70
N VAL A 6 12.70 -5.04 -5.38
CA VAL A 6 11.93 -4.05 -4.60
C VAL A 6 12.88 -2.94 -4.17
N TYR A 7 12.46 -1.69 -4.38
CA TYR A 7 13.22 -0.51 -3.96
C TYR A 7 12.52 0.15 -2.77
N LEU A 8 13.25 0.34 -1.67
CA LEU A 8 12.77 1.05 -0.49
C LEU A 8 13.56 2.34 -0.31
N TYR A 9 12.86 3.47 -0.33
CA TYR A 9 13.47 4.79 -0.14
C TYR A 9 13.52 5.13 1.35
N LYS A 10 14.71 4.94 1.94
CA LYS A 10 14.91 5.00 3.39
C LYS A 10 14.50 6.35 4.01
N LYS A 11 14.73 7.47 3.33
CA LYS A 11 14.47 8.80 3.88
C LYS A 11 12.96 9.03 4.04
N GLU A 12 12.21 8.70 3.01
CA GLU A 12 10.76 8.82 2.91
C GLU A 12 10.09 7.93 3.96
N ILE A 13 10.54 6.68 4.09
CA ILE A 13 10.06 5.74 5.13
C ILE A 13 10.32 6.29 6.54
N MET A 14 11.48 6.89 6.78
CA MET A 14 11.80 7.51 8.07
C MET A 14 10.89 8.71 8.35
N GLU A 15 10.65 9.56 7.35
CA GLU A 15 9.75 10.72 7.49
C GLU A 15 8.32 10.27 7.77
N GLN A 16 7.79 9.29 7.04
CA GLN A 16 6.45 8.73 7.26
C GLN A 16 6.31 8.08 8.64
N CYS A 17 7.29 7.27 9.06
CA CYS A 17 7.30 6.69 10.40
C CYS A 17 7.26 7.77 11.50
N ARG A 18 8.04 8.86 11.31
CA ARG A 18 8.03 9.98 12.26
C ARG A 18 6.69 10.71 12.27
N MET A 19 6.09 10.94 11.11
CA MET A 19 4.79 11.63 11.00
C MET A 19 3.69 10.84 11.68
N LEU A 20 3.66 9.52 11.46
CA LEU A 20 2.62 8.64 12.03
C LEU A 20 2.77 8.41 13.52
N PHE A 21 3.99 8.14 14.00
CA PHE A 21 4.22 7.68 15.38
C PHE A 21 4.88 8.72 16.27
N GLY A 22 5.23 9.90 15.74
CA GLY A 22 5.97 10.95 16.45
C GLY A 22 7.44 10.62 16.74
N THR A 23 7.90 9.40 16.42
CA THR A 23 9.24 8.89 16.73
C THR A 23 9.72 7.89 15.68
N LEU A 24 11.03 7.60 15.66
CA LEU A 24 11.63 6.52 14.86
C LEU A 24 11.82 5.23 15.66
N ALA A 25 11.37 5.17 16.91
CA ALA A 25 11.48 3.96 17.73
C ALA A 25 10.93 2.69 17.03
N PRO A 26 9.78 2.72 16.32
CA PRO A 26 9.27 1.54 15.63
C PRO A 26 9.79 1.39 14.18
N LEU A 27 10.81 2.15 13.74
CA LEU A 27 11.22 2.20 12.33
C LEU A 27 11.52 0.82 11.72
N GLN A 28 12.14 -0.09 12.49
CA GLN A 28 12.42 -1.43 11.98
C GLN A 28 11.14 -2.23 11.71
N ALA A 29 10.17 -2.18 12.63
CA ALA A 29 8.87 -2.81 12.42
C ALA A 29 8.12 -2.15 11.25
N TYR A 30 8.19 -0.82 11.15
CA TYR A 30 7.61 -0.06 10.05
C TYR A 30 8.18 -0.50 8.68
N ILE A 31 9.51 -0.66 8.58
CA ILE A 31 10.16 -1.18 7.35
C ILE A 31 9.66 -2.58 7.00
N TYR A 32 9.43 -3.46 7.99
CA TYR A 32 8.88 -4.79 7.71
C TYR A 32 7.46 -4.73 7.17
N VAL A 33 6.64 -3.80 7.65
CA VAL A 33 5.29 -3.58 7.12
C VAL A 33 5.35 -3.13 5.67
N ILE A 34 6.16 -2.11 5.36
CA ILE A 34 6.30 -1.61 3.99
C ILE A 34 6.86 -2.69 3.07
N LEU A 35 7.88 -3.43 3.50
CA LEU A 35 8.43 -4.52 2.69
C LEU A 35 7.40 -5.62 2.40
N ALA A 36 6.56 -5.98 3.38
CA ALA A 36 5.50 -6.96 3.18
C ALA A 36 4.46 -6.48 2.15
N HIS A 37 4.15 -5.18 2.15
CA HIS A 37 3.29 -4.56 1.14
C HIS A 37 3.89 -4.62 -0.27
N GLU A 38 5.17 -4.28 -0.43
CA GLU A 38 5.86 -4.40 -1.73
C GLU A 38 5.93 -5.85 -2.24
N LEU A 39 6.10 -6.81 -1.33
CA LEU A 39 5.99 -8.24 -1.68
C LEU A 39 4.56 -8.61 -2.10
N GLY A 40 3.55 -7.98 -1.50
CA GLY A 40 2.16 -8.11 -1.92
C GLY A 40 1.95 -7.70 -3.37
N HIS A 41 2.54 -6.59 -3.82
CA HIS A 41 2.52 -6.23 -5.25
C HIS A 41 3.24 -7.26 -6.12
N ALA A 42 4.39 -7.77 -5.69
CA ALA A 42 5.16 -8.73 -6.46
C ALA A 42 4.43 -10.07 -6.66
N GLU A 43 3.60 -10.47 -5.69
CA GLU A 43 2.84 -11.72 -5.70
C GLU A 43 1.40 -11.55 -6.22
N ASP A 44 0.94 -10.32 -6.47
CA ASP A 44 -0.41 -10.07 -6.96
C ASP A 44 -0.55 -10.50 -8.43
N THR A 45 -1.20 -11.66 -8.62
CA THR A 45 -1.50 -12.20 -9.94
C THR A 45 -2.46 -11.35 -10.77
N GLU A 46 -3.26 -10.47 -10.13
CA GLU A 46 -4.18 -9.56 -10.81
C GLU A 46 -3.47 -8.27 -11.26
N LEU A 47 -2.30 -7.94 -10.69
CA LEU A 47 -1.62 -6.65 -10.89
C LEU A 47 -1.42 -6.34 -12.37
N ALA A 48 -0.90 -7.29 -13.15
CA ALA A 48 -0.65 -7.08 -14.58
C ALA A 48 -1.95 -6.75 -15.34
N TYR A 49 -3.06 -7.41 -15.01
CA TYR A 49 -4.35 -7.15 -15.63
C TYR A 49 -4.90 -5.77 -15.22
N LEU A 50 -4.90 -5.47 -13.92
CA LEU A 50 -5.40 -4.20 -13.38
C LEU A 50 -4.58 -3.00 -13.89
N SER A 51 -3.26 -3.13 -13.98
CA SER A 51 -2.40 -2.11 -14.58
C SER A 51 -2.73 -1.87 -16.05
N ASN A 52 -2.95 -2.94 -16.84
CA ASN A 52 -3.35 -2.79 -18.24
C ASN A 52 -4.71 -2.10 -18.39
N LEU A 53 -5.64 -2.30 -17.44
CA LEU A 53 -6.92 -1.58 -17.45
C LEU A 53 -6.72 -0.07 -17.25
N LEU A 54 -5.78 0.34 -16.40
CA LEU A 54 -5.47 1.76 -16.15
C LEU A 54 -4.96 2.49 -17.40
N ASP A 55 -4.35 1.78 -18.36
CA ASP A 55 -3.92 2.34 -19.65
C ASP A 55 -5.07 2.48 -20.67
N GLY A 56 -6.26 1.96 -20.34
CA GLY A 56 -7.46 1.99 -21.18
C GLY A 56 -8.30 3.27 -21.03
N PRO A 57 -9.41 3.38 -21.80
CA PRO A 57 -10.31 4.54 -21.75
C PRO A 57 -11.24 4.45 -20.52
N LEU A 58 -10.69 4.70 -19.33
CA LEU A 58 -11.43 4.72 -18.07
C LEU A 58 -11.70 6.16 -17.61
N SER A 59 -12.87 6.38 -17.02
CA SER A 59 -13.18 7.61 -16.28
C SER A 59 -12.33 7.71 -15.00
N ALA A 60 -12.22 8.92 -14.44
CA ALA A 60 -11.44 9.13 -13.22
C ALA A 60 -11.92 8.28 -12.02
N PRO A 61 -13.24 8.10 -11.77
CA PRO A 61 -13.73 7.20 -10.73
C PRO A 61 -13.31 5.74 -10.95
N GLU A 62 -13.45 5.23 -12.19
CA GLU A 62 -13.05 3.85 -12.53
C GLU A 62 -11.53 3.64 -12.32
N GLN A 63 -10.72 4.63 -12.67
CA GLN A 63 -9.28 4.59 -12.38
C GLN A 63 -8.99 4.59 -10.88
N ALA A 64 -9.71 5.37 -10.09
CA ALA A 64 -9.55 5.43 -8.64
C ALA A 64 -9.90 4.10 -7.98
N GLU A 65 -11.00 3.45 -8.40
CA GLU A 65 -11.39 2.13 -7.92
C GLU A 65 -10.33 1.06 -8.23
N ILE A 66 -9.78 1.05 -9.44
CA ILE A 66 -8.73 0.09 -9.82
C ILE A 66 -7.45 0.32 -9.01
N ARG A 67 -7.05 1.58 -8.82
CA ARG A 67 -5.88 1.92 -7.98
C ARG A 67 -6.08 1.45 -6.55
N LEU A 68 -7.24 1.74 -5.94
CA LEU A 68 -7.56 1.24 -4.61
C LEU A 68 -7.48 -0.30 -4.55
N ARG A 69 -8.02 -0.98 -5.55
CA ARG A 69 -8.01 -2.45 -5.60
C ARG A 69 -6.59 -3.04 -5.64
N ILE A 70 -5.69 -2.42 -6.40
CA ILE A 70 -4.26 -2.83 -6.46
C ILE A 70 -3.63 -2.76 -5.07
N GLU A 71 -3.85 -1.66 -4.35
CA GLU A 71 -3.30 -1.47 -3.00
C GLU A 71 -3.92 -2.44 -1.98
N GLU A 72 -5.24 -2.65 -2.03
CA GLU A 72 -5.93 -3.60 -1.16
C GLU A 72 -5.48 -5.05 -1.37
N ASN A 73 -5.18 -5.43 -2.61
CA ASN A 73 -4.63 -6.75 -2.91
C ASN A 73 -3.24 -6.93 -2.29
N ALA A 74 -2.37 -5.93 -2.42
CA ALA A 74 -1.04 -5.94 -1.81
C ALA A 74 -1.12 -6.03 -0.28
N TRP A 75 -1.99 -5.24 0.35
CA TRP A 75 -2.18 -5.28 1.81
C TRP A 75 -2.75 -6.62 2.30
N ARG A 76 -3.71 -7.21 1.58
CA ARG A 76 -4.26 -8.53 1.95
C ARG A 76 -3.18 -9.61 1.99
N TYR A 77 -2.24 -9.57 1.06
CA TYR A 77 -1.08 -10.46 1.08
C TYR A 77 -0.13 -10.12 2.24
N ALA A 78 0.19 -8.84 2.44
CA ALA A 78 1.07 -8.38 3.51
C ALA A 78 0.56 -8.78 4.91
N GLU A 79 -0.74 -8.64 5.18
CA GLU A 79 -1.37 -9.05 6.45
C GLU A 79 -1.16 -10.54 6.73
N SER A 80 -1.17 -11.38 5.69
CA SER A 80 -0.93 -12.82 5.83
C SER A 80 0.49 -13.14 6.31
N LEU A 81 1.47 -12.27 6.02
CA LEU A 81 2.87 -12.40 6.45
C LEU A 81 3.11 -11.84 7.86
N LEU A 82 2.24 -10.96 8.35
CA LEU A 82 2.45 -10.14 9.55
C LEU A 82 1.59 -10.56 10.75
N GLN A 83 1.12 -11.82 10.79
CA GLN A 83 0.21 -12.34 11.82
C GLN A 83 0.71 -12.21 13.27
N GLY A 84 2.01 -12.02 13.49
CA GLY A 84 2.61 -11.81 14.81
C GLY A 84 2.87 -10.34 15.18
N MET A 85 2.52 -9.40 14.31
CA MET A 85 2.69 -7.97 14.55
C MET A 85 1.53 -7.42 15.39
N ASP A 86 1.79 -6.34 16.15
CA ASP A 86 0.72 -5.63 16.84
C ASP A 86 -0.34 -5.15 15.83
N PRO A 87 -1.60 -5.60 15.94
CA PRO A 87 -2.64 -5.28 14.96
C PRO A 87 -2.96 -3.78 14.93
N VAL A 88 -2.85 -3.07 16.06
CA VAL A 88 -3.10 -1.62 16.08
C VAL A 88 -2.03 -0.90 15.27
N PHE A 89 -0.76 -1.23 15.48
CA PHE A 89 0.35 -0.71 14.69
C PHE A 89 0.17 -1.00 13.20
N LEU A 90 -0.14 -2.25 12.83
CA LEU A 90 -0.32 -2.67 11.44
C LEU A 90 -1.48 -1.91 10.76
N HIS A 91 -2.68 -1.94 11.35
CA HIS A 91 -3.85 -1.30 10.77
C HIS A 91 -3.71 0.24 10.70
N THR A 92 -3.00 0.88 11.64
CA THR A 92 -2.70 2.32 11.55
C THR A 92 -1.95 2.66 10.26
N ILE A 93 -0.98 1.82 9.87
CA ILE A 93 -0.17 2.03 8.66
C ILE A 93 -1.02 1.77 7.40
N ILE A 94 -1.78 0.68 7.41
CA ILE A 94 -2.67 0.31 6.30
C ILE A 94 -3.70 1.43 6.06
N ASP A 95 -4.37 1.88 7.11
CA ASP A 95 -5.42 2.90 7.00
C ASP A 95 -4.88 4.24 6.52
N GLU A 96 -3.73 4.68 7.03
CA GLU A 96 -3.09 5.90 6.53
C GLU A 96 -2.70 5.76 5.05
N SER A 97 -2.13 4.62 4.66
CA SER A 97 -1.72 4.38 3.26
C SER A 97 -2.89 4.38 2.29
N LEU A 98 -4.04 3.81 2.70
CA LEU A 98 -5.23 3.69 1.88
C LEU A 98 -6.13 4.93 1.93
N LEU A 99 -5.90 5.86 2.86
CA LEU A 99 -6.77 7.02 3.08
C LEU A 99 -6.98 7.84 1.80
N SER A 100 -5.91 8.16 1.09
CA SER A 100 -5.99 8.97 -0.14
C SER A 100 -6.76 8.26 -1.26
N TYR A 101 -6.60 6.93 -1.39
CA TYR A 101 -7.31 6.12 -2.36
C TYR A 101 -8.81 6.03 -2.03
N ARG A 102 -9.15 5.84 -0.75
CA ARG A 102 -10.53 5.82 -0.26
C ARG A 102 -11.22 7.17 -0.48
N GLN A 103 -10.52 8.28 -0.22
CA GLN A 103 -11.05 9.63 -0.48
C GLN A 103 -11.26 9.90 -1.97
N ALA A 104 -10.44 9.33 -2.85
CA ALA A 104 -10.57 9.51 -4.29
C ALA A 104 -11.81 8.84 -4.90
N ILE A 105 -12.40 7.85 -4.20
CA ILE A 105 -13.64 7.18 -4.61
C ILE A 105 -14.88 7.70 -3.87
N GLU A 106 -14.71 8.50 -2.82
CA GLU A 106 -15.84 9.11 -2.13
C GLU A 106 -16.53 10.14 -3.05
N PRO A 107 -17.86 10.08 -3.20
CA PRO A 107 -18.57 11.09 -3.97
C PRO A 107 -18.37 12.44 -3.26
N HIS A 108 -17.77 13.42 -3.97
CA HIS A 108 -17.78 14.80 -3.52
C HIS A 108 -19.23 15.24 -3.33
N ILE A 109 -19.71 15.23 -2.08
CA ILE A 109 -20.97 15.88 -1.72
C ILE A 109 -20.68 17.38 -1.81
N ALA A 110 -21.07 17.97 -2.94
CA ALA A 110 -21.12 19.42 -3.14
C ALA A 110 -22.37 20.01 -2.50
#